data_AF-S2XF13-F1
#
_entry.id   AF-S2XF13-F1
#
_cell.length_a   1.000
_cell.length_b   1.000
_cell.length_c   1.000
_cell.angle_alpha   90.00
_cell.angle_beta   90.00
_cell.angle_gamma   90.00
#
_symmetry.space_group_name_H-M   'P 1'
#
loop_
_entity.id
_entity.type
_entity.pdbx_description
1 polymer ?
#
loop_
_entity_poly.entity_id
_entity_poly.type
_entity_poly.pdbx_seq_one_letter_code
_entity_poly.pdbx_strand_id
1 'polypeptide(L)' 'MSKKERDPENGSMASSMEEMKQLGRQMEKMRDEHELKKDHRVSDPAQSDEAEPIHKRKND' A
#
# COMPACT_ATOMS: atom_id res chain seq x y z
N MET A 1 10.97 6.49 -37.80
CA MET A 1 9.86 6.28 -36.84
C MET A 1 10.21 7.06 -35.58
N SER A 2 9.56 8.21 -35.34
CA SER A 2 9.89 9.04 -34.18
C SER A 2 9.48 8.33 -32.88
N LYS A 3 10.39 8.32 -31.90
CA LYS A 3 10.08 7.91 -30.53
C LYS A 3 9.10 8.93 -29.97
N LYS A 4 7.82 8.60 -29.95
CA LYS A 4 6.84 9.28 -29.10
C LYS A 4 7.28 9.01 -27.67
N GLU A 5 7.85 10.01 -27.03
CA GLU A 5 8.01 10.03 -25.58
C GLU A 5 6.59 9.87 -25.02
N ARG A 6 6.30 8.67 -24.49
CA ARG A 6 5.06 8.48 -23.74
C ARG A 6 5.31 9.19 -22.43
N ASP A 7 4.55 10.26 -22.17
CA ASP A 7 4.49 10.85 -20.84
C ASP A 7 4.35 9.72 -19.81
N PRO A 8 5.04 9.77 -18.66
CA PRO A 8 4.88 8.74 -17.65
C PRO A 8 3.41 8.73 -17.25
N GLU A 9 2.66 7.73 -17.70
CA GLU A 9 1.30 7.51 -17.23
C GLU A 9 1.42 7.31 -15.73
N ASN A 10 0.79 8.20 -14.97
CA ASN A 10 0.79 8.17 -13.52
C ASN A 10 0.11 6.86 -13.08
N GLY A 11 0.86 5.76 -12.97
CA GLY A 11 0.35 4.44 -12.59
C GLY A 11 -0.16 4.36 -11.15
N SER A 12 -0.28 5.51 -10.48
CA SER A 12 -0.75 5.67 -9.11
C SER A 12 -2.27 5.90 -9.01
N MET A 13 -2.97 6.13 -10.12
CA MET A 13 -4.44 6.28 -10.13
C MET A 13 -5.09 5.29 -11.09
N ALA A 14 -6.29 4.81 -10.76
CA ALA A 14 -7.07 3.93 -11.63
C ALA A 14 -7.22 4.56 -13.02
N SER A 15 -6.72 3.88 -14.04
CA SER A 15 -6.60 4.36 -15.42
C SER A 15 -7.91 4.22 -16.21
N SER A 16 -8.89 3.50 -15.66
CA SER A 16 -10.20 3.27 -16.28
C SER A 16 -11.34 3.24 -15.27
N MET A 17 -12.57 3.46 -15.77
CA MET A 17 -13.79 3.31 -14.97
C MET A 17 -13.95 1.90 -14.39
N GLU A 18 -13.46 0.87 -15.08
CA GLU A 18 -13.52 -0.50 -14.58
C GLU A 18 -12.55 -0.71 -13.40
N GLU A 19 -11.33 -0.19 -13.51
CA GLU A 19 -10.36 -0.19 -12.41
C GLU A 19 -10.85 0.61 -11.20
N MET A 20 -11.52 1.75 -11.43
CA MET A 20 -12.12 2.54 -10.33
C MET A 20 -13.20 1.74 -9.59
N LYS A 21 -14.05 0.99 -10.30
CA LYS A 21 -15.05 0.12 -9.68
C LYS A 21 -14.41 -1.01 -8.88
N GLN A 22 -13.34 -1.60 -9.40
CA GLN A 22 -12.60 -2.65 -8.70
C GLN A 22 -11.94 -2.12 -7.43
N LEU A 23 -11.30 -0.95 -7.51
CA LEU A 23 -10.73 -0.26 -6.36
C LEU A 23 -11.80 0.03 -5.29
N GLY A 24 -12.96 0.55 -5.68
CA GLY A 24 -14.08 0.79 -4.75
C GLY A 24 -14.51 -0.48 -4.01
N ARG A 25 -14.61 -1.62 -4.71
CA ARG A 25 -14.92 -2.92 -4.09
C ARG A 25 -13.83 -3.41 -3.13
N GLN A 26 -12.56 -3.11 -3.41
CA GLN A 26 -11.45 -3.45 -2.52
C GLN A 26 -11.46 -2.56 -1.26
N MET A 27 -11.76 -1.28 -1.43
CA MET A 27 -11.86 -0.30 -0.34
C MET A 27 -13.02 -0.57 0.60
N GLU A 28 -14.15 -1.10 0.12
CA GLU A 28 -15.33 -1.40 0.95
C GLU A 28 -15.03 -2.34 2.14
N LYS A 29 -14.01 -3.20 2.00
CA LYS A 29 -13.63 -4.16 3.05
C LYS A 29 -12.44 -3.67 3.90
N MET A 30 -11.81 -2.56 3.52
CA MET A 30 -10.70 -1.98 4.29
C MET A 30 -11.27 -1.11 5.40
N ARG A 31 -10.84 -1.38 6.64
CA ARG A 31 -11.21 -0.58 7.80
C ARG A 31 -10.30 0.63 7.92
N ASP A 32 -10.86 1.75 8.34
CA ASP A 32 -10.04 2.90 8.73
C ASP A 32 -9.50 2.75 10.17
N GLU A 33 -8.58 3.64 10.54
CA GLU A 33 -7.98 3.69 11.88
C GLU A 33 -9.03 3.84 13.00
N HIS A 34 -10.12 4.56 12.75
CA HIS A 34 -11.16 4.78 13.74
C HIS A 34 -12.02 3.53 13.95
N GLU A 35 -12.30 2.79 12.89
CA GLU A 35 -13.00 1.50 12.91
C GLU A 35 -12.16 0.40 13.58
N LEU A 36 -10.86 0.35 13.32
CA LEU A 36 -9.95 -0.58 13.99
C LEU A 36 -9.92 -0.33 15.51
N LYS A 37 -9.89 0.93 15.94
CA LYS A 37 -9.89 1.31 17.37
C LYS A 37 -11.14 0.87 18.11
N LYS A 38 -12.32 0.89 17.46
CA LYS A 38 -13.57 0.39 18.06
C LYS A 38 -13.48 -1.09 18.45
N ASP A 39 -12.73 -1.86 17.68
CA ASP A 39 -12.49 -3.29 17.91
C ASP A 39 -11.22 -3.57 18.72
N HIS A 40 -10.60 -2.55 19.32
CA HIS A 40 -9.31 -2.64 20.02
C HIS A 40 -8.17 -3.19 19.15
N ARG A 41 -8.19 -2.89 17.85
CA ARG A 41 -7.17 -3.26 16.87
C ARG A 41 -6.37 -2.04 16.44
N VAL A 42 -5.16 -2.29 15.93
CA VAL A 42 -4.28 -1.30 15.31
C VAL A 42 -3.76 -1.86 14.00
N SER A 43 -3.39 -0.98 13.07
CA SER A 43 -2.72 -1.37 11.82
C SER A 43 -1.35 -1.98 12.12
N ASP A 44 -0.94 -2.98 11.35
CA ASP A 44 0.41 -3.52 11.45
C ASP A 44 1.45 -2.47 11.00
N PRO A 45 2.66 -2.46 11.59
CA PRO A 45 3.74 -1.60 11.12
C PRO A 45 4.07 -1.81 9.65
N ALA A 46 4.38 -0.73 8.94
CA ALA A 46 4.85 -0.80 7.56
C ALA A 46 6.14 -1.64 7.49
N GLN A 47 6.16 -2.64 6.61
CA GLN A 47 7.34 -3.46 6.37
C GLN A 47 8.18 -2.85 5.25
N SER A 48 9.49 -2.74 5.46
CA SER A 48 10.46 -2.30 4.47
C SER A 48 11.29 -3.47 3.94
N ASP A 49 11.73 -3.37 2.69
CA ASP A 49 12.67 -4.35 2.09
C ASP A 49 14.06 -4.29 2.75
N GLU A 50 14.42 -3.12 3.30
CA GLU A 50 15.62 -2.96 4.11
C GLU A 50 15.36 -3.58 5.48
N ALA A 51 16.04 -4.71 5.73
CA ALA A 51 16.06 -5.33 7.03
C ALA A 51 16.85 -4.45 7.99
N GLU A 52 16.21 -4.04 9.09
CA GLU A 52 16.90 -3.42 10.22
C GLU A 52 18.09 -4.30 10.66
N PRO A 53 19.25 -3.71 10.98
CA PRO A 53 20.40 -4.49 11.39
C PRO A 53 20.06 -5.29 12.66
N ILE A 54 20.13 -6.62 12.54
CA ILE A 54 19.87 -7.54 13.67
C ILE A 54 20.91 -7.26 14.76
N HIS A 55 20.50 -6.60 15.84
CA HIS A 55 21.34 -6.45 17.02
C HIS A 55 21.50 -7.83 17.68
N LYS A 56 22.68 -8.45 17.50
CA LYS A 56 23.04 -9.67 18.23
C LYS A 56 22.90 -9.40 19.73
N ARG A 57 22.19 -10.29 20.43
CA ARG A 57 22.11 -10.24 21.89
C ARG A 57 23.51 -10.45 22.44
N LYS A 58 23.90 -9.69 23.47
CA LYS A 58 25.29 -9.63 23.97
C LYS A 58 25.82 -10.95 24.55
N ASN A 59 25.00 -12.00 24.62
CA ASN A 59 25.28 -13.22 25.37
C ASN A 59 24.97 -14.52 24.58
N ASP A 60 25.07 -14.52 23.25
CA ASP A 60 25.06 -15.76 22.44
C ASP A 60 26.49 -16.29 22.23
#